data_AF-A0A1V9YUF2-F1
#
_entry.id   AF-A0A1V9YUF2-F1
#
_cell.length_a   1.000
_cell.length_b   1.000
_cell.length_c   1.000
_cell.angle_alpha   90.00
_cell.angle_beta   90.00
_cell.angle_gamma   90.00
#
_symmetry.space_group_name_H-M   'P 1'
#
loop_
_entity.id
_entity.type
_entity.pdbx_description
1 polymer ?
#
loop_
_entity_poly.entity_id
_entity_poly.type
_entity_poly.pdbx_seq_one_letter_code
_entity_poly.pdbx_strand_id
1 'polypeptide(L)'
;MKHSWWTQLVTTVGLAVGSEAVIAEHKITSLPGYSQSIEFDQYAGHLTLPSNGQNMFYWLVESQNNPSTDPIVLWLNGGPGCSSLGGLFTELGPFVVNSD
;
A
#
# COMPACT_ATOMS: atom_id res chain seq x y z
N MET A 1 -39.06 -20.04 -35.52
CA MET A 1 -39.06 -19.20 -34.30
C MET A 1 -37.61 -19.09 -33.85
N LYS A 2 -36.95 -17.96 -34.17
CA LYS A 2 -35.51 -17.78 -33.95
C LYS A 2 -35.32 -17.12 -32.59
N HIS A 3 -34.92 -17.91 -31.59
CA HIS A 3 -34.51 -17.35 -30.31
C HIS A 3 -33.19 -16.60 -30.49
N SER A 4 -33.22 -15.33 -30.13
CA SER A 4 -32.16 -14.34 -30.22
C SER A 4 -31.11 -14.60 -29.14
N TRP A 5 -29.88 -14.89 -29.55
CA TRP A 5 -28.74 -15.14 -28.66
C TRP A 5 -28.04 -13.83 -28.24
N TRP A 6 -28.60 -12.68 -28.61
CA TRP A 6 -27.99 -11.36 -28.40
C TRP A 6 -28.16 -10.82 -26.98
N THR A 7 -28.97 -11.47 -26.12
CA THR A 7 -29.23 -11.01 -24.74
C THR A 7 -28.13 -11.36 -23.72
N GLN A 8 -27.06 -12.06 -24.11
CA GLN A 8 -25.96 -12.40 -23.18
C GLN A 8 -24.81 -11.39 -23.14
N LEU A 9 -24.85 -10.30 -23.91
CA LEU A 9 -23.74 -9.34 -24.04
C LEU A 9 -23.83 -8.08 -23.15
N VAL A 10 -24.82 -7.97 -22.25
CA VAL A 10 -25.06 -6.70 -21.50
C VAL A 10 -24.79 -6.78 -19.99
N THR A 11 -24.41 -7.92 -19.40
CA THR A 11 -24.13 -7.98 -17.95
C THR A 11 -22.75 -8.53 -17.65
N THR A 12 -21.74 -7.66 -17.72
CA THR A 12 -20.71 -7.39 -16.67
C THR A 12 -19.68 -6.44 -17.25
N VAL A 13 -20.00 -5.14 -17.24
CA VAL A 13 -18.99 -4.10 -17.15
C VAL A 13 -18.82 -3.79 -15.66
N GLY A 14 -17.58 -3.87 -15.17
CA GLY A 14 -17.19 -3.31 -13.89
C GLY A 14 -17.08 -4.32 -12.75
N LEU A 15 -15.88 -4.89 -12.56
CA LEU A 15 -15.35 -5.36 -11.28
C LEU A 15 -13.82 -5.54 -11.42
N ALA A 16 -13.12 -4.46 -11.76
CA ALA A 16 -11.66 -4.35 -11.57
C ALA A 16 -11.28 -3.03 -10.87
N VAL A 17 -12.26 -2.27 -10.38
CA VAL A 17 -12.08 -0.91 -9.82
C VAL A 17 -11.76 -0.95 -8.32
N GLY A 18 -11.74 -2.13 -7.69
CA GLY A 18 -11.63 -2.25 -6.24
C GLY A 18 -10.21 -2.10 -5.68
N SER A 19 -9.20 -2.74 -6.28
CA SER A 19 -7.85 -2.77 -5.70
C SER A 19 -7.04 -1.52 -5.99
N GLU A 20 -7.10 -0.99 -7.21
CA GLU A 20 -6.32 0.19 -7.61
C GLU A 20 -6.81 1.46 -6.92
N ALA A 21 -8.14 1.62 -6.77
CA ALA A 21 -8.72 2.78 -6.08
C ALA A 21 -8.41 2.79 -4.57
N VAL A 22 -8.39 1.61 -3.93
CA VAL A 22 -8.05 1.48 -2.50
C VAL A 22 -6.57 1.78 -2.25
N ILE A 23 -5.66 1.36 -3.15
CA ILE A 23 -4.24 1.70 -3.04
C ILE A 23 -4.03 3.21 -3.25
N ALA A 24 -4.77 3.84 -4.19
CA ALA A 24 -4.68 5.27 -4.43
C ALA A 24 -5.10 6.11 -3.21
N GLU A 25 -6.07 5.64 -2.41
CA GLU A 25 -6.50 6.31 -1.17
C GLU A 25 -5.40 6.32 -0.09
N HIS A 26 -4.55 5.28 -0.06
CA HIS A 26 -3.47 5.17 0.92
C HIS A 26 -2.24 6.03 0.58
N LYS A 27 -2.23 6.72 -0.56
CA LYS A 27 -1.05 7.48 -1.03
C LYS A 27 -0.75 8.65 -0.10
N ILE A 28 0.47 8.68 0.44
CA ILE A 28 0.98 9.77 1.27
C ILE A 28 1.64 10.81 0.34
N THR A 29 1.11 12.03 0.32
CA THR A 29 1.63 13.13 -0.50
C THR A 29 2.52 14.09 0.26
N SER A 30 2.45 14.10 1.59
CA SER A 30 3.28 14.94 2.46
C SER A 30 3.40 14.34 3.86
N LEU A 31 4.49 14.64 4.55
CA LEU A 31 4.75 14.21 5.92
C LEU A 31 4.91 15.44 6.84
N PRO A 32 4.20 15.50 7.99
CA PRO A 32 4.46 16.52 8.99
C PRO A 32 5.93 16.50 9.43
N GLY A 33 6.55 17.66 9.56
CA GLY A 33 7.96 17.78 9.94
C GLY A 33 8.96 17.53 8.80
N TYR A 34 8.51 17.13 7.61
CA TYR A 34 9.36 16.98 6.43
C TYR A 34 9.03 18.04 5.37
N SER A 35 9.88 19.06 5.25
CA SER A 35 9.64 20.22 4.36
C SER A 35 10.24 20.08 2.97
N GLN A 36 10.96 18.99 2.69
CA GLN A 36 11.57 18.73 1.39
C GLN A 36 10.60 17.96 0.49
N SER A 37 10.87 17.94 -0.81
CA SER A 37 10.14 17.08 -1.73
C SER A 37 10.44 15.60 -1.45
N ILE A 38 9.43 14.75 -1.63
CA ILE A 38 9.55 13.31 -1.51
C ILE A 38 9.57 12.77 -2.93
N GLU A 39 10.70 12.22 -3.35
CA GLU A 39 10.98 11.83 -4.74
C GLU A 39 10.56 10.38 -5.07
N PHE A 40 9.81 9.75 -4.17
CA PHE A 40 9.31 8.37 -4.32
C PHE A 40 7.89 8.28 -3.77
N ASP A 41 7.11 7.36 -4.31
CA ASP A 41 5.75 7.11 -3.81
C ASP A 41 5.79 6.30 -2.52
N GLN A 42 4.85 6.60 -1.63
CA GLN A 42 4.66 5.87 -0.40
C GLN A 42 3.19 5.82 -0.04
N TYR A 43 2.81 4.74 0.64
CA TYR A 43 1.44 4.40 0.93
C TYR A 43 1.34 3.89 2.37
N ALA A 44 0.38 4.37 3.13
CA ALA A 44 0.08 3.83 4.44
C ALA A 44 -1.42 3.62 4.61
N GLY A 45 -1.77 2.48 5.20
CA GLY A 45 -3.16 2.08 5.35
C GLY A 45 -3.29 0.79 6.14
N HIS A 46 -4.44 0.14 6.01
CA HIS A 46 -4.68 -1.14 6.68
C HIS A 46 -4.95 -2.23 5.64
N LEU A 47 -4.36 -3.41 5.89
CA LEU A 47 -4.65 -4.64 5.18
C LEU A 47 -5.50 -5.54 6.08
N THR A 48 -6.67 -5.95 5.60
CA THR A 48 -7.49 -6.94 6.30
C THR A 48 -6.91 -8.33 6.11
N LEU A 49 -6.57 -8.99 7.21
CA LEU A 49 -5.98 -10.32 7.20
C LEU A 49 -7.05 -11.37 6.85
N PRO A 50 -6.82 -12.21 5.83
CA PRO A 50 -7.80 -13.23 5.44
C PRO A 50 -7.97 -14.32 6.50
N SER A 51 -6.99 -14.47 7.39
CA SER A 51 -6.98 -15.51 8.43
C SER A 51 -7.98 -15.27 9.55
N ASN A 52 -8.21 -14.01 9.93
CA ASN A 52 -8.99 -13.67 11.12
C ASN A 52 -9.76 -12.34 11.00
N GLY A 53 -9.73 -11.67 9.85
CA GLY A 53 -10.40 -10.39 9.62
C GLY A 53 -9.82 -9.22 10.39
N GLN A 54 -8.70 -9.38 11.09
CA GLN A 54 -8.04 -8.27 11.77
C GLN A 54 -7.36 -7.35 10.76
N ASN A 55 -7.28 -6.06 11.08
CA ASN A 55 -6.63 -5.06 10.25
C ASN A 55 -5.19 -4.86 10.71
N MET A 56 -4.24 -5.08 9.80
CA MET A 56 -2.83 -4.82 10.03
C MET A 56 -2.43 -3.51 9.34
N PHE A 57 -1.89 -2.58 10.12
CA PHE A 57 -1.33 -1.36 9.55
C PHE A 57 -0.08 -1.68 8.72
N TYR A 58 0.07 -1.01 7.57
CA TYR A 58 1.27 -1.08 6.74
C TYR A 58 1.74 0.32 6.35
N TRP A 59 3.04 0.43 6.07
CA TRP A 59 3.64 1.56 5.37
C TRP A 59 4.57 1.02 4.30
N LEU A 60 4.20 1.19 3.03
CA LEU A 60 4.99 0.85 1.86
C LEU A 60 5.75 2.09 1.40
N VAL A 61 7.04 1.93 1.17
CA VAL A 61 7.90 2.90 0.49
C VAL A 61 8.33 2.26 -0.81
N GLU A 62 8.03 2.89 -1.94
CA GLU A 62 8.47 2.39 -3.24
C GLU A 62 9.99 2.57 -3.43
N SER A 63 10.57 1.76 -4.31
CA SER A 63 11.99 1.88 -4.67
C SER A 63 12.29 3.26 -5.25
N GLN A 64 13.40 3.85 -4.84
CA GLN A 64 13.92 5.10 -5.42
C GLN A 64 14.60 4.91 -6.78
N ASN A 65 14.78 3.66 -7.23
CA ASN A 65 15.38 3.33 -8.53
C ASN A 65 14.31 3.01 -9.59
N ASN A 66 13.84 1.76 -9.66
CA ASN A 66 12.78 1.37 -10.60
C ASN A 66 11.69 0.56 -9.88
N PRO A 67 10.66 1.22 -9.31
CA PRO A 67 9.64 0.55 -8.51
C PRO A 67 8.81 -0.46 -9.29
N SER A 68 8.79 -0.39 -10.63
CA SER A 68 8.06 -1.34 -11.47
C SER A 68 8.77 -2.70 -11.64
N THR A 69 10.09 -2.75 -11.38
CA THR A 69 10.91 -3.97 -11.57
C THR A 69 11.67 -4.40 -10.34
N ASP A 70 11.91 -3.49 -9.40
CA ASP A 70 12.63 -3.77 -8.17
C ASP A 70 11.78 -4.68 -7.26
N PRO A 71 12.40 -5.55 -6.45
CA PRO A 71 11.67 -6.53 -5.65
C PRO A 71 10.91 -5.89 -4.48
N ILE A 72 9.80 -6.52 -4.08
CA ILE A 72 9.09 -6.19 -2.83
C ILE A 72 9.81 -6.84 -1.66
N VAL A 73 10.15 -6.05 -0.65
CA VAL A 73 10.75 -6.52 0.61
C VAL A 73 9.77 -6.29 1.76
N LEU A 74 9.41 -7.36 2.46
CA LEU A 74 8.63 -7.28 3.70
C LEU A 74 9.57 -7.18 4.90
N TRP A 75 9.40 -6.16 5.72
CA TRP A 75 10.15 -5.98 6.96
C TRP A 75 9.25 -6.12 8.18
N LEU A 76 9.67 -6.96 9.13
CA LEU A 76 8.96 -7.22 10.38
C LEU A 76 9.92 -7.10 11.56
N ASN A 77 9.65 -6.15 12.46
CA ASN A 77 10.35 -6.09 13.73
C ASN A 77 9.84 -7.20 14.67
N GLY A 78 10.73 -7.65 15.57
CA GLY A 78 10.49 -8.75 16.49
C GLY A 78 9.85 -8.33 17.82
N GLY A 79 10.36 -8.89 18.92
CA GLY A 79 9.83 -8.67 20.27
C GLY A 79 9.45 -9.99 20.93
N PRO A 80 8.15 -10.31 21.10
CA PRO A 80 7.00 -10.01 20.22
C PRO A 80 6.22 -8.71 20.52
N GLY A 81 5.52 -8.19 19.51
CA GLY A 81 4.59 -7.06 19.65
C GLY A 81 5.18 -5.68 19.40
N CYS A 82 6.48 -5.58 19.12
CA CYS A 82 7.09 -4.31 18.71
C CYS A 82 6.62 -3.93 17.29
N SER A 83 6.46 -2.63 17.04
CA SER A 83 6.04 -2.13 15.74
C SER A 83 7.18 -2.15 14.72
N SER A 84 6.88 -2.55 13.48
CA SER A 84 7.81 -2.41 12.36
C SER A 84 8.11 -0.97 11.98
N LEU A 85 7.33 0.00 12.48
CA LEU A 85 7.65 1.42 12.34
C LEU A 85 8.92 1.82 13.10
N GLY A 86 9.35 1.03 14.10
CA GLY A 86 10.69 1.19 14.67
C GLY A 86 11.77 1.03 13.60
N GLY A 87 11.73 -0.08 12.84
CA GLY A 87 12.65 -0.30 11.73
C GLY A 87 12.56 0.77 10.64
N LEU A 88 11.35 1.25 10.34
CA LEU A 88 11.16 2.34 9.38
C LEU A 88 11.85 3.64 9.84
N PHE A 89 11.65 4.07 11.08
CA PHE A 89 12.11 5.40 11.53
C PHE A 89 13.49 5.42 12.19
N THR A 90 14.02 4.27 12.60
CA THR A 90 15.27 4.22 13.37
C THR A 90 16.33 3.27 12.81
N GLU A 91 16.00 2.45 11.79
CA GLU A 91 16.93 1.46 11.24
C GLU A 91 17.21 1.70 9.76
N LEU A 92 16.24 1.44 8.88
CA LEU A 92 16.48 1.30 7.44
C LEU A 92 15.49 2.03 6.52
N GLY A 93 14.52 2.75 7.08
CA GLY A 93 13.59 3.52 6.25
C GLY A 93 14.21 4.80 5.68
N PRO A 94 13.48 5.46 4.77
CA PRO A 94 13.98 6.65 4.08
C PRO A 94 14.00 7.91 4.94
N PHE A 95 13.32 7.90 6.09
CA PHE A 95 13.23 9.02 7.01
C PHE A 95 13.69 8.58 8.40
N VAL A 96 14.55 9.38 9.03
CA VAL A 96 14.96 9.22 10.42
C VAL A 96 14.28 10.29 11.26
N VAL A 97 13.64 9.89 12.35
CA VAL A 97 12.93 10.82 13.25
C VAL A 97 13.96 11.54 14.14
N ASN A 98 13.83 12.86 14.23
CA ASN A 98 14.65 13.70 15.09
C ASN A 98 14.18 13.59 16.56
N SER A 99 15.02 14.03 17.51
CA SER A 99 14.74 13.92 18.94
C SER A 99 13.99 15.13 19.55
N ASP A 100 13.53 16.06 18.71
CA ASP A 100 12.99 17.37 19.08
C ASP A 100 11.53 17.36 19.56
#